data_AF-A0AAU5TPY8-F1
#
_entry.id   AF-A0AAU5TPY8-F1
#
_cell.length_a   1.000
_cell.length_b   1.000
_cell.length_c   1.000
_cell.angle_alpha   90.00
_cell.angle_beta   90.00
_cell.angle_gamma   90.00
#
_symmetry.space_group_name_H-M   'P 1'
#
loop_
_entity.id
_entity.type
_entity.pdbx_description
1 polymer ?
#
loop_
_entity_poly.entity_id
_entity_poly.type
_entity_poly.pdbx_seq_one_letter_code
_entity_poly.pdbx_strand_id
1 'polypeptide(L)'
;MLVETNDIAATVAGEMTDILAGEPVAVTDDFFISGGDSLRAVELITRLTDRYRPAQGGEENVLGSALLVAIFDDATPQALAAVIERHRR
;
A
#
# COMPACT_ATOMS: atom_id res chain seq x y z
N MET A 1 -13.62 20.52 7.41
CA MET A 1 -12.39 19.71 7.45
C MET A 1 -12.29 19.00 6.12
N LEU A 2 -11.61 19.62 5.16
CA LEU A 2 -11.39 19.03 3.84
C LEU A 2 -10.24 18.05 4.03
N VAL A 3 -10.53 16.75 4.02
CA VAL A 3 -9.47 15.73 3.91
C VAL A 3 -8.94 15.89 2.50
N GLU A 4 -7.76 16.50 2.36
CA GLU A 4 -7.07 16.54 1.08
C GLU A 4 -6.85 15.10 0.63
N THR A 5 -7.41 14.76 -0.53
CA THR A 5 -7.41 13.43 -1.14
C THR A 5 -6.02 12.97 -1.61
N ASN A 6 -4.94 13.49 -1.01
CA ASN A 6 -3.55 13.26 -1.42
C ASN A 6 -2.71 12.56 -0.32
N ASP A 7 -3.34 12.04 0.73
CA ASP A 7 -2.64 11.19 1.70
C ASP A 7 -2.54 9.75 1.16
N ILE A 8 -1.33 9.36 0.74
CA ILE A 8 -1.05 8.02 0.21
C ILE A 8 -1.30 6.98 1.30
N ALA A 9 -0.98 7.26 2.57
CA ALA A 9 -1.20 6.33 3.66
C ALA A 9 -2.70 6.08 3.88
N ALA A 10 -3.53 7.14 3.85
CA ALA A 10 -4.97 6.99 3.93
C ALA A 10 -5.54 6.19 2.75
N THR A 11 -4.98 6.37 1.55
CA THR A 11 -5.38 5.58 0.37
C THR A 11 -5.01 4.10 0.53
N VAL A 12 -3.78 3.81 0.99
CA VAL A 12 -3.34 2.43 1.26
C VAL A 12 -4.24 1.78 2.33
N ALA A 13 -4.58 2.52 3.39
CA ALA A 13 -5.48 2.04 4.44
C ALA A 13 -6.89 1.71 3.90
N GLY A 14 -7.39 2.51 2.94
CA GLY A 14 -8.62 2.20 2.22
C GLY A 14 -8.53 0.90 1.41
N GLU A 15 -7.47 0.71 0.63
CA GLU A 15 -7.27 -0.54 -0.14
C GLU A 15 -7.13 -1.76 0.78
N MET A 16 -6.47 -1.61 1.94
CA MET A 16 -6.42 -2.67 2.96
C MET A 16 -7.80 -2.99 3.52
N THR A 17 -8.59 -1.97 3.87
CA THR A 17 -9.97 -2.13 4.37
C THR A 17 -10.82 -2.91 3.35
N ASP A 18 -10.71 -2.56 2.07
CA ASP A 18 -11.47 -3.22 0.99
C ASP A 18 -11.07 -4.70 0.82
N ILE A 19 -9.77 -5.02 0.92
CA ILE A 19 -9.26 -6.39 0.78
C ILE A 19 -9.59 -7.27 1.98
N LEU A 20 -9.56 -6.69 3.18
CA LEU A 20 -9.85 -7.41 4.43
C LEU A 20 -11.36 -7.59 4.67
N ALA A 21 -12.21 -6.78 4.00
CA ALA A 21 -13.67 -6.82 4.11
C ALA A 21 -14.16 -6.76 5.58
N GLY A 22 -13.45 -5.97 6.41
CA GLY A 22 -13.65 -5.87 7.85
C GLY A 22 -13.84 -4.43 8.32
N GLU A 23 -13.41 -4.16 9.55
CA GLU A 23 -13.42 -2.81 10.13
C GLU A 23 -12.43 -1.89 9.39
N PRO A 24 -12.64 -0.55 9.43
CA PRO A 24 -11.71 0.40 8.86
C PRO A 24 -10.30 0.24 9.43
N VAL A 25 -9.32 0.07 8.55
CA VAL A 25 -7.89 -0.01 8.89
C VAL A 25 -7.36 1.42 9.09
N ALA A 26 -6.73 1.69 10.23
CA ALA A 26 -6.02 2.95 10.46
C ALA A 26 -4.65 2.94 9.75
N VAL A 27 -4.08 4.12 9.50
CA VAL A 27 -2.79 4.25 8.81
C VAL A 27 -1.60 3.59 9.54
N THR A 28 -1.76 3.31 10.82
CA THR A 28 -0.79 2.63 11.70
C THR A 28 -1.14 1.18 12.00
N ASP A 29 -2.26 0.67 11.50
CA ASP A 29 -2.67 -0.71 11.77
C ASP A 29 -1.88 -1.66 10.88
N ASP A 30 -1.38 -2.73 11.49
CA ASP A 30 -0.63 -3.76 10.79
C ASP A 30 -1.59 -4.66 9.99
N PHE A 31 -1.29 -4.86 8.70
CA PHE A 31 -2.11 -5.65 7.79
C PHE A 31 -2.31 -7.10 8.24
N PHE A 32 -1.27 -7.76 8.77
CA PHE A 32 -1.34 -9.17 9.17
C PHE A 32 -2.05 -9.32 10.52
N ILE A 33 -1.86 -8.38 11.45
CA ILE A 33 -2.63 -8.34 12.71
C ILE A 33 -4.12 -8.09 12.41
N SER A 34 -4.42 -7.30 11.39
CA SER A 34 -5.80 -7.01 10.95
C SER A 34 -6.48 -8.17 10.21
N GLY A 35 -5.83 -9.33 10.09
CA GLY A 35 -6.39 -10.53 9.47
C GLY A 35 -5.96 -10.78 8.02
N GLY A 36 -4.97 -10.03 7.53
CA GLY A 36 -4.35 -10.25 6.23
C GLY A 36 -3.56 -11.55 6.16
N ASP A 37 -3.39 -12.06 4.94
CA ASP A 37 -2.58 -13.23 4.62
C ASP A 37 -1.71 -12.97 3.39
N SER A 38 -0.85 -13.93 3.02
CA SER A 38 0.06 -13.78 1.88
C SER A 38 -0.66 -13.56 0.54
N LEU A 39 -1.82 -14.18 0.33
CA LEU A 39 -2.55 -14.04 -0.92
C LEU A 39 -3.13 -12.62 -1.05
N ARG A 40 -3.76 -12.14 0.03
CA ARG A 40 -4.28 -10.79 0.12
C ARG A 40 -3.18 -9.73 0.09
N ALA A 41 -2.01 -10.01 0.66
CA ALA A 41 -0.84 -9.14 0.55
C ALA A 41 -0.40 -8.98 -0.92
N VAL A 42 -0.31 -10.08 -1.67
CA VAL A 42 0.02 -10.05 -3.11
C VAL A 42 -1.03 -9.27 -3.90
N GLU A 43 -2.31 -9.45 -3.60
CA GLU A 43 -3.39 -8.66 -4.20
C GLU A 43 -3.23 -7.16 -3.91
N LEU A 44 -2.99 -6.79 -2.65
CA LEU A 44 -2.75 -5.41 -2.23
C LEU A 44 -1.56 -4.80 -2.99
N ILE A 45 -0.43 -5.50 -3.04
CA ILE A 45 0.76 -5.01 -3.75
C ILE A 45 0.47 -4.82 -5.24
N THR A 46 -0.30 -5.71 -5.85
CA THR A 46 -0.71 -5.59 -7.27
C THR A 46 -1.54 -4.32 -7.47
N ARG A 47 -2.57 -4.09 -6.65
CA ARG A 47 -3.43 -2.89 -6.73
C ARG A 47 -2.63 -1.60 -6.53
N LEU A 48 -1.76 -1.55 -5.53
CA LEU A 48 -0.93 -0.37 -5.25
C LEU A 48 0.06 -0.11 -6.37
N THR A 49 0.68 -1.16 -6.92
CA THR A 49 1.61 -1.04 -8.04
C THR A 49 0.91 -0.47 -9.27
N ASP A 50 -0.26 -0.98 -9.63
CA ASP A 50 -1.02 -0.48 -10.78
C ASP A 50 -1.47 0.97 -10.56
N ARG A 51 -1.91 1.30 -9.35
CA ARG A 51 -2.37 2.65 -9.00
C ARG A 51 -1.27 3.71 -9.06
N TYR A 52 -0.07 3.36 -8.59
CA TYR A 52 1.05 4.30 -8.44
C TYR A 52 2.16 4.11 -9.49
N ARG A 53 1.89 3.31 -10.52
CA ARG A 53 2.82 3.10 -11.63
C ARG A 53 3.16 4.45 -12.31
N PRO A 54 4.44 4.75 -12.55
CA PRO A 54 4.82 5.96 -13.28
C PRO A 54 4.32 5.93 -14.73
N ALA A 55 3.84 7.07 -15.22
CA ALA A 55 3.23 7.22 -16.55
C ALA A 55 4.22 7.09 -17.72
N GLN A 56 5.52 7.32 -17.49
CA GLN A 56 6.57 7.19 -18.50
C GLN A 56 7.34 5.90 -18.26
N GLY A 57 7.29 4.99 -19.25
CA GLY A 57 7.93 3.68 -19.17
C GLY A 57 9.44 3.78 -18.98
N GLY A 58 9.91 3.32 -17.83
CA GLY A 58 11.32 3.21 -17.49
C GLY A 58 11.50 2.20 -16.37
N GLU A 59 12.18 1.12 -16.73
CA GLU A 59 12.64 -0.04 -15.94
C GLU A 59 11.58 -0.91 -15.26
N GLU A 60 11.98 -2.16 -15.05
CA GLU A 60 11.25 -3.30 -14.50
C GLU A 60 10.42 -2.95 -13.24
N ASN A 61 9.47 -3.78 -12.82
CA ASN A 61 8.53 -3.47 -11.72
C ASN A 61 9.22 -3.29 -10.34
N VAL A 62 10.00 -2.23 -10.15
CA VAL A 62 10.78 -1.94 -8.94
C VAL A 62 9.87 -1.60 -7.76
N LEU A 63 8.77 -0.86 -8.03
CA LEU A 63 7.81 -0.49 -6.99
C LEU A 63 7.15 -1.73 -6.37
N GLY A 64 6.68 -2.67 -7.19
CA GLY A 64 6.05 -3.90 -6.69
C GLY A 64 7.01 -4.73 -5.82
N SER A 65 8.26 -4.88 -6.25
CA SER A 65 9.28 -5.58 -5.45
C SER A 65 9.62 -4.83 -4.15
N ALA A 66 9.73 -3.50 -4.18
CA ALA A 66 10.00 -2.71 -2.99
C ALA A 66 8.85 -2.78 -1.97
N LEU A 67 7.61 -2.72 -2.46
CA LEU A 67 6.40 -2.89 -1.65
C LEU A 67 6.31 -4.29 -1.04
N LEU A 68 6.67 -5.33 -1.81
CA LEU A 68 6.71 -6.71 -1.32
C LEU A 68 7.75 -6.87 -0.21
N VAL A 69 8.92 -6.24 -0.31
CA VAL A 69 9.90 -6.28 0.77
C VAL A 69 9.40 -5.52 1.99
N ALA A 70 8.83 -4.33 1.79
CA ALA A 70 8.40 -3.47 2.87
C ALA A 70 7.24 -4.07 3.68
N ILE A 71 6.26 -4.70 3.03
CA ILE A 71 5.10 -5.26 3.74
C ILE A 71 5.50 -6.37 4.72
N PHE A 72 6.61 -7.07 4.49
CA PHE A 72 7.12 -8.09 5.43
C PHE A 72 8.01 -7.53 6.55
N ASP A 73 8.39 -6.25 6.48
CA ASP A 73 9.17 -5.55 7.50
C ASP A 73 8.25 -4.69 8.41
N ASP A 74 7.40 -3.88 7.78
CA ASP A 74 6.38 -3.06 8.44
C ASP A 74 5.12 -3.05 7.56
N ALA A 75 4.11 -3.78 8.01
CA ALA A 75 2.88 -4.01 7.24
C ALA A 75 1.82 -2.90 7.45
N THR A 76 2.23 -1.71 7.86
CA THR A 76 1.31 -0.58 8.04
C THR A 76 1.10 0.21 6.74
N PRO A 77 -0.09 0.82 6.54
CA PRO A 77 -0.31 1.73 5.42
C PRO A 77 0.70 2.86 5.32
N GLN A 78 1.14 3.40 6.47
CA GLN A 78 2.12 4.48 6.53
C GLN A 78 3.49 4.04 5.98
N ALA A 79 3.96 2.84 6.31
CA ALA A 79 5.24 2.32 5.81
C ALA A 79 5.20 2.07 4.29
N LEU A 80 4.13 1.46 3.78
CA LEU A 80 3.96 1.24 2.34
C LEU A 80 3.84 2.58 1.58
N ALA A 81 3.16 3.57 2.16
CA ALA A 81 3.08 4.90 1.59
C ALA A 81 4.46 5.56 1.44
N ALA A 82 5.33 5.45 2.45
CA ALA A 82 6.69 5.98 2.37
C ALA A 82 7.51 5.36 1.22
N VAL A 83 7.31 4.07 0.95
CA VAL A 83 7.95 3.38 -0.19
C VAL A 83 7.44 3.95 -1.52
N ILE A 84 6.12 4.15 -1.65
CA ILE A 84 5.51 4.74 -2.84
C ILE A 84 6.03 6.15 -3.07
N GLU A 85 6.07 6.99 -2.03
CA GLU A 85 6.57 8.36 -2.11
C GLU A 85 8.02 8.42 -2.57
N ARG A 86 8.87 7.51 -2.08
CA ARG A 86 10.28 7.43 -2.48
C ARG A 86 10.44 7.13 -3.96
N HIS A 87 9.56 6.33 -4.56
CA HIS A 87 9.60 5.96 -5.97
C HIS A 87 8.96 7.02 -6.89
N ARG A 88 8.21 7.98 -6.34
CA ARG A 88 7.62 9.09 -7.09
C ARG A 88 8.56 10.29 -7.26
N ARG A 89 9.72 10.30 -6.60
CA ARG A 89 10.70 11.40 -6.62
C ARG A 89 11.71 11.26 -7.75
#